data_AF-A2FML4-F1
#
_entry.id   AF-A2FML4-F1
#
_cell.length_a   1.000
_cell.length_b   1.000
_cell.length_c   1.000
_cell.angle_alpha   90.00
_cell.angle_beta   90.00
_cell.angle_gamma   90.00
#
_symmetry.space_group_name_H-M   'P 1'
#
loop_
_entity.id
_entity.type
_entity.pdbx_description
1 polymer ?
#
loop_
_entity_poly.entity_id
_entity_poly.type
_entity_poly.pdbx_seq_one_letter_code
_entity_poly.pdbx_strand_id
1 'polypeptide(L)'
;MHECLKEEEPDEVCMEFAIISHNVDFISYLYNEYYIDIDLIQCGFYQNLEAFLIYLDLTNDIERCFAHSPEYFDPKLYYYLFEQGALINFIDKYSDTALHYAAHHNIGCPKVRLAQRSI
;
A
#
# COMPACT_ATOMS: atom_id res chain seq x y z
N MET A 1 -22.50 6.91 -6.50
CA MET A 1 -21.71 8.04 -5.98
C MET A 1 -21.26 8.89 -7.17
N HIS A 2 -22.20 9.51 -7.91
CA HIS A 2 -21.87 10.28 -9.13
C HIS A 2 -22.58 11.65 -9.18
N GLU A 3 -23.58 11.89 -8.34
CA GLU A 3 -24.34 13.14 -8.38
C GLU A 3 -23.49 14.34 -7.90
N CYS A 4 -22.67 14.15 -6.86
CA CYS A 4 -21.76 15.19 -6.36
C CYS A 4 -20.61 15.52 -7.32
N LEU A 5 -20.19 14.53 -8.13
CA LEU A 5 -19.10 14.67 -9.10
C LEU A 5 -19.45 15.57 -10.30
N LYS A 6 -20.71 15.99 -10.42
CA LYS A 6 -21.15 16.95 -11.45
C LYS A 6 -20.79 18.39 -11.09
N GLU A 7 -20.60 18.66 -9.80
CA GLU A 7 -20.42 20.01 -9.26
C GLU A 7 -19.01 20.23 -8.69
N GLU A 8 -18.36 19.17 -8.21
CA GLU A 8 -17.03 19.24 -7.58
C GLU A 8 -16.09 18.21 -8.21
N GLU A 9 -14.88 18.66 -8.54
CA GLU A 9 -13.81 17.81 -9.07
C GLU A 9 -13.14 17.02 -7.91
N PRO A 10 -13.03 15.70 -8.00
CA PRO A 10 -12.32 14.89 -7.01
C PRO A 10 -10.88 15.33 -6.80
N ASP A 11 -10.43 15.17 -5.56
CA ASP A 11 -9.06 15.43 -5.12
C ASP A 11 -8.52 14.28 -4.26
N GLU A 12 -7.34 14.46 -3.68
CA GLU A 12 -6.68 13.48 -2.82
C GLU A 12 -7.54 13.09 -1.60
N VAL A 13 -8.35 14.02 -1.09
CA VAL A 13 -9.26 13.76 0.04
C VAL A 13 -10.35 12.76 -0.37
N CYS A 14 -10.85 12.85 -1.61
CA CYS A 14 -11.79 11.87 -2.15
C CYS A 14 -11.17 10.46 -2.22
N MET A 15 -9.89 10.35 -2.60
CA MET A 15 -9.17 9.07 -2.60
C MET A 15 -9.00 8.52 -1.18
N GLU A 16 -8.62 9.36 -0.21
CA GLU A 16 -8.50 8.95 1.19
C GLU A 16 -9.83 8.38 1.72
N PHE A 17 -10.96 9.06 1.47
CA PHE A 17 -12.28 8.54 1.86
C PHE A 17 -12.67 7.25 1.13
N ALA A 18 -12.26 7.09 -0.13
CA ALA A 18 -12.49 5.85 -0.89
C ALA A 18 -11.70 4.68 -0.27
N ILE A 19 -10.45 4.92 0.14
CA ILE A 19 -9.62 3.95 0.86
C ILE A 19 -10.24 3.62 2.23
N ILE A 20 -10.62 4.62 3.03
CA ILE A 20 -11.25 4.44 4.35
C ILE A 20 -12.53 3.61 4.25
N SER A 21 -13.33 3.86 3.23
CA SER A 21 -14.62 3.18 3.03
C SER A 21 -14.51 1.82 2.34
N HIS A 22 -13.29 1.39 1.98
CA HIS A 22 -13.05 0.15 1.22
C HIS A 22 -13.84 0.10 -0.11
N ASN A 23 -14.06 1.26 -0.73
CA ASN A 23 -14.81 1.38 -1.98
C ASN A 23 -13.88 1.24 -3.20
N VAL A 24 -13.50 0.00 -3.50
CA VAL A 24 -12.52 -0.37 -4.53
C VAL A 24 -12.89 0.09 -5.94
N ASP A 25 -14.19 0.11 -6.26
CA ASP A 25 -14.69 0.61 -7.54
C ASP A 25 -14.40 2.11 -7.66
N PHE A 26 -14.60 2.85 -6.57
CA PHE A 26 -14.35 4.29 -6.56
C PHE A 26 -12.85 4.61 -6.52
N ILE A 27 -12.04 3.83 -5.81
CA ILE A 27 -10.56 3.95 -5.85
C ILE A 27 -10.07 3.79 -7.29
N SER A 28 -10.50 2.72 -7.97
CA SER A 28 -10.13 2.45 -9.35
C SER A 28 -10.60 3.57 -10.29
N TYR A 29 -11.81 4.10 -10.08
CA TYR A 29 -12.34 5.23 -10.84
C TYR A 29 -11.51 6.51 -10.65
N LEU A 30 -11.17 6.87 -9.40
CA LEU A 30 -10.38 8.06 -9.10
C LEU A 30 -8.97 7.98 -9.71
N TYR A 31 -8.33 6.82 -9.67
CA TYR A 31 -7.02 6.64 -10.27
C TYR A 31 -7.06 6.74 -11.80
N ASN A 32 -8.01 6.06 -12.46
CA ASN A 32 -8.01 5.98 -13.92
C ASN A 32 -8.55 7.24 -14.60
N GLU A 33 -9.58 7.88 -14.02
CA GLU A 33 -10.26 9.00 -14.67
C GLU A 33 -9.70 10.37 -14.24
N TYR A 34 -9.24 10.48 -12.99
CA TYR A 34 -8.72 11.72 -12.42
C TYR A 34 -7.21 11.69 -12.13
N TYR A 35 -6.55 10.54 -12.34
CA TYR A 35 -5.10 10.38 -12.08
C TYR A 35 -4.69 10.72 -10.65
N ILE A 36 -5.60 10.47 -9.69
CA ILE A 36 -5.33 10.66 -8.27
C ILE A 36 -4.64 9.39 -7.77
N ASP A 37 -3.42 9.54 -7.26
CA ASP A 37 -2.61 8.42 -6.79
C ASP A 37 -3.19 7.76 -5.54
N ILE A 38 -2.97 6.45 -5.42
CA ILE A 38 -3.33 5.67 -4.23
C ILE A 38 -2.16 5.74 -3.23
N ASP A 39 -2.43 6.22 -2.01
CA ASP A 39 -1.42 6.30 -0.95
C ASP A 39 -1.33 4.98 -0.16
N LEU A 40 -0.20 4.28 -0.32
CA LEU A 40 0.08 3.02 0.38
C LEU A 40 0.09 3.15 1.91
N ILE A 41 0.48 4.30 2.46
CA ILE A 41 0.44 4.54 3.91
C ILE A 41 -1.01 4.53 4.38
N GLN A 42 -1.92 5.16 3.63
CA GLN A 42 -3.34 5.17 3.94
C GLN A 42 -3.95 3.76 3.78
N CYS A 43 -3.56 3.02 2.74
CA CYS A 43 -3.99 1.63 2.58
C CYS A 43 -3.61 0.76 3.78
N GLY A 44 -2.37 0.87 4.27
CA GLY A 44 -1.90 0.11 5.42
C GLY A 44 -2.56 0.55 6.73
N PHE A 45 -2.65 1.86 6.98
CA PHE A 45 -3.30 2.41 8.17
C PHE A 45 -4.77 2.00 8.32
N TYR A 46 -5.53 2.00 7.23
CA TYR A 46 -6.94 1.58 7.19
C TYR A 46 -7.14 0.09 6.87
N GLN A 47 -6.05 -0.69 6.82
CA GLN A 47 -6.04 -2.12 6.51
C GLN A 47 -6.83 -2.48 5.25
N ASN A 48 -6.80 -1.61 4.23
CA ASN A 48 -7.44 -1.83 2.95
C ASN A 48 -6.47 -2.57 2.01
N LEU A 49 -6.53 -3.90 2.06
CA LEU A 49 -5.65 -4.76 1.25
C LEU A 49 -6.04 -4.70 -0.22
N GLU A 50 -7.32 -4.55 -0.53
CA GLU A 50 -7.81 -4.48 -1.90
C GLU A 50 -7.28 -3.24 -2.62
N ALA A 51 -7.28 -2.07 -1.97
CA ALA A 51 -6.68 -0.84 -2.50
C ALA A 51 -5.17 -0.99 -2.74
N PHE A 52 -4.47 -1.65 -1.81
CA PHE A 52 -3.06 -1.96 -1.96
C PHE A 52 -2.79 -2.88 -3.16
N LEU A 53 -3.61 -3.91 -3.35
CA LEU A 53 -3.48 -4.83 -4.48
C LEU A 53 -3.81 -4.13 -5.81
N ILE A 54 -4.80 -3.23 -5.82
CA ILE A 54 -5.08 -2.37 -6.98
C ILE A 54 -3.87 -1.50 -7.31
N TYR A 55 -3.24 -0.84 -6.32
CA TYR A 55 -2.02 -0.08 -6.55
C TYR A 55 -0.90 -0.96 -7.14
N LEU A 56 -0.71 -2.16 -6.58
CA LEU A 56 0.29 -3.11 -7.05
C LEU A 56 0.03 -3.50 -8.52
N ASP A 57 -1.19 -3.87 -8.87
CA ASP A 57 -1.56 -4.28 -10.23
C ASP A 57 -1.41 -3.14 -11.24
N LEU A 58 -1.72 -1.90 -10.84
CA LEU A 58 -1.67 -0.72 -11.71
C LEU A 58 -0.24 -0.22 -11.95
N THR A 59 0.61 -0.26 -10.92
CA THR A 59 1.95 0.36 -10.96
C THR A 59 3.06 -0.67 -11.16
N ASN A 60 2.82 -1.92 -10.79
CA ASN A 60 3.83 -2.98 -10.67
C ASN A 60 5.04 -2.54 -9.80
N ASP A 61 4.84 -1.63 -8.85
CA ASP A 61 5.88 -1.11 -7.95
C ASP A 61 6.11 -2.08 -6.79
N ILE A 62 6.77 -3.20 -7.12
CA ILE A 62 7.08 -4.30 -6.21
C ILE A 62 7.86 -3.82 -4.98
N GLU A 63 8.80 -2.89 -5.18
CA GLU A 63 9.69 -2.41 -4.12
C GLU A 63 8.94 -1.60 -3.06
N ARG A 64 8.09 -0.64 -3.48
CA ARG A 64 7.26 0.11 -2.53
C ARG A 64 6.23 -0.77 -1.87
N CYS A 65 5.55 -1.65 -2.62
CA CYS A 65 4.63 -2.61 -2.04
C CYS A 65 5.32 -3.49 -1.00
N PHE A 66 6.56 -3.92 -1.25
CA PHE A 66 7.34 -4.70 -0.29
C PHE A 66 7.64 -3.91 0.99
N ALA A 67 8.03 -2.65 0.87
CA ALA A 67 8.28 -1.77 2.02
C ALA A 67 7.05 -1.62 2.94
N HIS A 68 5.85 -1.51 2.35
CA HIS A 68 4.59 -1.35 3.08
C HIS A 68 3.92 -2.68 3.47
N SER A 69 4.30 -3.80 2.87
CA SER A 69 3.71 -5.12 3.15
C SER A 69 3.68 -5.55 4.63
N PRO A 70 4.64 -5.16 5.51
CA PRO A 70 4.60 -5.53 6.92
C PRO A 70 3.36 -5.00 7.65
N GLU A 71 2.75 -3.91 7.19
CA GLU A 71 1.57 -3.27 7.79
C GLU A 71 0.35 -4.19 7.85
N TYR A 72 0.28 -5.19 6.96
CA TYR A 72 -0.84 -6.13 6.86
C TYR A 72 -0.70 -7.37 7.74
N PHE A 73 0.44 -7.54 8.44
CA PHE A 73 0.74 -8.70 9.28
C PHE A 73 0.60 -10.08 8.59
N ASP A 74 0.55 -10.12 7.26
CA ASP A 74 0.45 -11.35 6.47
C ASP A 74 1.81 -11.70 5.83
N PRO A 75 2.51 -12.72 6.35
CA PRO A 75 3.77 -13.17 5.76
C PRO A 75 3.64 -13.63 4.31
N LYS A 76 2.46 -14.07 3.86
CA LYS A 76 2.26 -14.52 2.48
C LYS A 76 2.44 -13.38 1.50
N LEU A 77 1.93 -12.18 1.83
CA LEU A 77 2.09 -10.99 1.00
C LEU A 77 3.57 -10.62 0.89
N TYR A 78 4.29 -10.64 2.02
CA TYR A 78 5.74 -10.43 2.05
C TYR A 78 6.49 -11.43 1.17
N TYR A 79 6.22 -12.73 1.33
CA TYR A 79 6.89 -13.77 0.56
C TYR A 79 6.57 -13.69 -0.93
N TYR A 80 5.32 -13.39 -1.28
CA TYR A 80 4.93 -13.18 -2.67
C TYR A 80 5.74 -12.06 -3.31
N LEU A 81 5.82 -10.88 -2.67
CA LEU A 81 6.58 -9.74 -3.18
C LEU A 81 8.09 -10.02 -3.23
N PHE A 82 8.62 -10.75 -2.25
CA PHE A 82 10.00 -11.23 -2.27
C PHE A 82 10.28 -12.16 -3.46
N GLU A 83 9.37 -13.10 -3.76
CA GLU A 83 9.46 -13.98 -4.93
C GLU A 83 9.34 -13.21 -6.25
N GLN A 84 8.67 -12.06 -6.27
CA GLN A 84 8.66 -11.14 -7.41
C GLN A 84 9.96 -10.32 -7.56
N GLY A 85 10.93 -10.49 -6.65
CA GLY A 85 12.26 -9.89 -6.76
C GLY A 85 12.49 -8.63 -5.91
N ALA A 86 11.61 -8.33 -4.95
CA ALA A 86 11.77 -7.18 -4.08
C ALA A 86 13.09 -7.19 -3.29
N LEU A 87 13.72 -6.02 -3.16
CA LEU A 87 14.93 -5.82 -2.39
C LEU A 87 14.60 -5.61 -0.91
N ILE A 88 15.14 -6.49 -0.05
CA ILE A 88 14.92 -6.44 1.41
C ILE A 88 15.31 -5.08 2.03
N ASN A 89 16.34 -4.45 1.47
CA ASN A 89 16.88 -3.18 1.94
C ASN A 89 16.47 -2.01 1.02
N PHE A 90 15.39 -2.14 0.26
CA PHE A 90 14.83 -1.01 -0.48
C PHE A 90 14.55 0.15 0.47
N ILE A 91 14.98 1.33 0.04
CA ILE A 91 14.80 2.59 0.74
C ILE A 91 13.85 3.42 -0.10
N ASP A 92 12.74 3.81 0.50
CA ASP A 92 11.70 4.57 -0.18
C ASP A 92 12.03 6.08 -0.23
N LYS A 93 11.07 6.90 -0.68
CA LYS A 93 11.26 8.36 -0.77
C LYS A 93 11.38 9.05 0.60
N TYR A 94 10.91 8.40 1.66
CA TYR A 94 11.01 8.89 3.04
C TYR A 94 12.27 8.40 3.76
N SER A 95 13.16 7.67 3.07
CA SER A 95 14.33 7.02 3.64
C SER A 95 14.00 5.84 4.56
N ASP A 96 12.80 5.28 4.42
CA ASP A 96 12.32 4.15 5.20
C ASP A 96 12.47 2.83 4.43
N THR A 97 12.59 1.76 5.20
CA THR A 97 12.67 0.37 4.71
C THR A 97 11.47 -0.39 5.27
N ALA A 98 11.23 -1.61 4.77
CA ALA A 98 10.22 -2.50 5.35
C ALA A 98 10.37 -2.66 6.88
N LEU A 99 11.61 -2.64 7.39
CA LEU A 99 11.87 -2.72 8.83
C LEU A 99 11.47 -1.46 9.60
N HIS A 100 11.64 -0.28 9.00
CA HIS A 100 11.21 0.99 9.61
C HIS A 100 9.68 1.01 9.76
N TYR A 101 8.94 0.68 8.69
CA TYR A 101 7.47 0.60 8.72
C TYR A 101 6.94 -0.41 9.74
N ALA A 102 7.55 -1.60 9.82
CA ALA A 102 7.19 -2.62 10.82
C ALA A 102 7.39 -2.10 12.25
N ALA A 103 8.47 -1.34 12.50
CA ALA A 103 8.75 -0.77 13.82
C ALA A 103 7.77 0.34 14.21
N HIS A 104 7.41 1.23 13.28
CA HIS A 104 6.45 2.32 13.51
C HIS A 104 5.08 1.82 13.97
N HIS A 105 4.62 0.71 13.41
CA HIS A 105 3.31 0.15 13.69
C HIS A 105 3.30 -0.87 14.86
N ASN A 106 4.40 -0.92 15.64
CA ASN A 106 4.60 -1.87 16.75
C ASN A 106 4.33 -3.33 16.33
N ILE A 107 4.59 -3.64 15.06
CA ILE A 107 4.39 -4.96 14.49
C ILE A 107 5.55 -5.81 14.96
N GLY A 108 5.23 -6.84 15.75
CA GLY A 108 6.20 -7.75 16.32
C GLY A 108 7.30 -8.11 15.30
N CYS A 109 8.49 -7.59 15.59
CA CYS A 109 9.76 -7.74 14.90
C CYS A 109 10.18 -9.19 14.50
N PRO A 110 9.70 -10.32 15.07
CA PRO A 110 10.29 -11.63 14.77
C PRO A 110 10.24 -12.06 13.30
N LYS A 111 9.18 -11.74 12.53
CA LYS A 111 9.02 -12.31 11.18
C LYS A 111 9.86 -11.60 10.11
N VAL A 112 9.98 -10.26 10.16
CA VAL A 112 10.89 -9.50 9.28
C VAL A 112 12.36 -9.83 9.59
N ARG A 113 12.70 -10.01 10.87
CA ARG A 113 14.03 -10.47 11.29
C ARG A 113 14.39 -11.89 10.83
N LEU A 114 13.41 -12.79 10.72
CA LEU A 114 13.65 -14.16 10.26
C LEU A 114 13.97 -14.21 8.76
N ALA A 115 13.36 -13.32 7.96
CA ALA A 115 13.69 -13.19 6.54
C ALA A 115 15.11 -12.64 6.31
N GLN A 116 15.57 -11.69 7.15
CA GLN A 116 16.94 -11.18 7.09
C GLN A 116 18.02 -12.16 7.59
N ARG A 117 17.66 -13.15 8.42
CA ARG A 117 18.60 -14.13 9.01
C ARG A 117 18.74 -15.42 8.20
N SER A 118 17.95 -15.60 7.15
CA SER A 118 17.94 -16.81 6.32
C SER A 118 18.83 -16.69 5.06
N ILE A 119 19.72 -15.71 5.04
CA ILE A 119 20.74 -15.48 4.00
C ILE A 119 22.12 -15.47 4.65
#